data_AF-A0A952PT92-F1
#
_entry.id   AF-A0A952PT92-F1
#
_cell.length_a   1.000
_cell.length_b   1.000
_cell.length_c   1.000
_cell.angle_alpha   90.00
_cell.angle_beta   90.00
_cell.angle_gamma   90.00
#
_symmetry.space_group_name_H-M   'P 1'
#
loop_
_entity.id
_entity.type
_entity.pdbx_description
1 polymer ?
#
loop_
_entity_poly.entity_id
_entity_poly.type
_entity_poly.pdbx_seq_one_letter_code
_entity_poly.pdbx_strand_id
1 'polypeptide(L)'
;MSDDKLDPQKLDLIQLVQRARMANDEDAKPSEVNIGYWIEAKRKGDGAQPTPRTGQWVIRTNLEDIDAMWERIKTATEAGKLGYKSKAASVSRMGKNASGRMICVRTYDADDQADVERVLNALREIGIEGKLRYERDVEA
;
A
#
# COMPACT_ATOMS: atom_id res chain seq x y z
N MET A 1 32.82 -19.19 -7.73
CA MET A 1 31.39 -19.31 -7.39
C MET A 1 31.28 -19.05 -5.90
N SER A 2 31.31 -17.77 -5.50
CA SER A 2 31.28 -17.42 -4.08
C SER A 2 29.83 -17.44 -3.63
N ASP A 3 29.54 -18.39 -2.76
CA ASP A 3 28.26 -18.57 -2.10
C ASP A 3 28.04 -17.34 -1.21
N ASP A 4 27.21 -16.40 -1.68
CA ASP A 4 26.86 -15.15 -0.98
C ASP A 4 25.86 -15.48 0.13
N LYS A 5 26.34 -16.19 1.17
CA LYS A 5 25.56 -16.44 2.37
C LYS A 5 25.46 -15.13 3.13
N LEU A 6 24.31 -14.48 2.99
CA LEU A 6 23.94 -13.27 3.73
C LEU A 6 24.25 -13.45 5.23
N ASP A 7 25.09 -12.54 5.74
CA ASP A 7 25.54 -12.47 7.13
C ASP A 7 24.33 -12.36 8.09
N PRO A 8 24.18 -13.29 9.07
CA PRO A 8 23.11 -13.27 10.05
C PRO A 8 22.96 -11.93 10.79
N GLN A 9 24.06 -11.23 11.08
CA GLN A 9 24.00 -9.94 11.78
C GLN A 9 23.47 -8.81 10.89
N LYS A 10 23.75 -8.87 9.59
CA LYS A 10 23.14 -7.96 8.61
C LYS A 10 21.65 -8.25 8.47
N LEU A 11 21.25 -9.53 8.50
CA LEU A 11 19.85 -9.91 8.45
C LEU A 11 19.09 -9.39 9.68
N ASP A 12 19.66 -9.50 10.87
CA ASP A 12 19.08 -8.97 12.11
C ASP A 12 18.96 -7.43 12.07
N LEU A 13 19.97 -6.73 11.57
CA LEU A 13 19.91 -5.27 11.39
C LEU A 13 18.86 -4.86 10.37
N ILE A 14 18.75 -5.57 9.25
CA ILE A 14 17.71 -5.33 8.23
C ILE A 14 16.33 -5.54 8.85
N GLN A 15 16.13 -6.62 9.59
CA GLN A 15 14.86 -6.91 10.26
C GLN A 15 14.53 -5.88 11.35
N LEU A 16 15.53 -5.44 12.12
CA LEU A 16 15.37 -4.43 13.15
C LEU A 16 14.99 -3.07 12.55
N VAL A 17 15.67 -2.65 11.49
CA VAL A 17 15.36 -1.42 10.75
C VAL A 17 13.98 -1.52 10.10
N GLN A 18 13.62 -2.67 9.53
CA GLN A 18 12.28 -2.91 8.98
C GLN A 18 11.20 -2.86 10.06
N ARG A 19 11.44 -3.42 11.25
CA ARG A 19 10.50 -3.36 12.39
C ARG A 19 10.36 -1.94 12.93
N ALA A 20 11.47 -1.23 13.15
CA ALA A 20 11.44 0.18 13.57
C ALA A 20 10.75 1.07 12.52
N ARG A 21 10.95 0.77 11.24
CA ARG A 21 10.25 1.41 10.12
C ARG A 21 8.74 1.13 10.16
N MET A 22 8.33 -0.12 10.35
CA MET A 22 6.91 -0.49 10.46
C MET A 22 6.24 0.11 11.69
N ALA A 23 6.94 0.22 12.81
CA ALA A 23 6.43 0.90 14.01
C ALA A 23 6.17 2.40 13.75
N ASN A 24 7.01 3.05 12.94
CA ASN A 24 6.79 4.45 12.56
C ASN A 24 5.63 4.62 11.56
N ASP A 25 5.28 3.61 10.75
CA ASP A 25 4.14 3.67 9.82
C ASP A 25 2.78 3.68 10.55
N GLU A 26 2.73 3.26 11.83
CA GLU A 26 1.50 3.21 12.62
C GLU A 26 0.93 4.61 12.91
N ASP A 27 1.76 5.65 12.97
CA ASP A 27 1.30 7.03 13.18
C ASP A 27 1.70 7.98 12.05
N ALA A 28 2.33 7.46 10.99
CA ALA A 28 2.83 8.28 9.89
C ALA A 28 1.71 8.92 9.06
N LYS A 29 1.83 10.23 8.86
CA LYS A 29 1.05 11.01 7.91
C LYS A 29 1.79 11.14 6.58
N PRO A 30 1.21 10.68 5.45
CA PRO A 30 1.87 10.81 4.15
C PRO A 30 2.26 12.22 3.76
N SER A 31 1.54 13.25 4.22
CA SER A 31 1.86 14.65 3.94
C SER A 31 3.17 15.13 4.59
N GLU A 32 3.57 14.54 5.72
CA GLU A 32 4.73 14.97 6.53
C GLU A 32 6.03 14.22 6.17
N VAL A 33 5.94 13.16 5.37
CA VAL A 33 7.10 12.33 5.01
C VAL A 33 7.81 12.86 3.75
N ASN A 34 8.87 13.66 3.96
CA ASN A 34 9.62 14.34 2.88
C ASN A 34 10.64 13.49 2.11
N ILE A 35 10.64 12.17 2.31
CA ILE A 35 11.52 11.21 1.62
C ILE A 35 10.65 10.44 0.64
N GLY A 36 11.15 9.99 -0.51
CA GLY A 36 10.40 9.19 -1.52
C GLY A 36 10.01 7.79 -1.02
N TYR A 37 9.24 7.78 0.07
CA TYR A 37 8.94 6.69 0.97
C TYR A 37 7.47 6.30 0.81
N TRP A 38 7.20 5.02 1.05
CA TRP A 38 5.84 4.49 1.07
C TRP A 38 5.51 4.11 2.49
N ILE A 39 4.44 4.70 3.02
CA ILE A 39 3.81 4.27 4.27
C ILE A 39 2.90 3.11 3.91
N GLU A 40 2.96 2.02 4.68
CA GLU A 40 2.18 0.82 4.39
C GLU A 40 1.23 0.46 5.55
N ALA A 41 0.08 -0.11 5.19
CA ALA A 41 -0.85 -0.72 6.13
C ALA A 41 -1.15 -2.14 5.65
N LYS A 42 -1.22 -3.10 6.59
CA LYS A 42 -1.51 -4.51 6.28
C LYS A 42 -2.76 -4.96 7.02
N ARG A 43 -3.49 -5.89 6.41
CA ARG A 43 -4.61 -6.57 7.10
C ARG A 43 -4.09 -7.24 8.39
N LYS A 44 -4.77 -7.01 9.52
CA LYS A 44 -4.39 -7.57 10.84
C LYS A 44 -5.02 -8.94 11.14
N GLY A 45 -5.96 -9.41 10.30
CA GLY A 45 -6.62 -10.71 10.43
C GLY A 45 -6.40 -11.67 9.26
N ASP A 46 -7.06 -12.82 9.34
CA ASP A 46 -7.02 -13.87 8.34
C ASP A 46 -7.59 -13.43 6.98
N GLY A 47 -7.22 -14.18 5.95
CA GLY A 47 -7.79 -14.06 4.61
C GLY A 47 -6.82 -14.56 3.55
N ALA A 48 -7.21 -14.42 2.29
CA ALA A 48 -6.40 -14.90 1.17
C ALA A 48 -4.98 -14.32 1.19
N GLN A 49 -4.02 -15.18 0.88
CA GLN A 49 -2.62 -14.81 0.68
C GLN A 49 -2.41 -14.36 -0.76
N PRO A 50 -1.52 -13.38 -1.02
CA PRO A 50 -1.26 -12.90 -2.38
C PRO A 50 -0.70 -14.01 -3.26
N THR A 51 -1.27 -14.15 -4.47
CA THR A 51 -0.73 -15.02 -5.54
C THR A 51 0.25 -14.23 -6.42
N PRO A 52 0.96 -14.86 -7.36
CA PRO A 52 1.80 -14.12 -8.32
C PRO A 52 1.02 -13.11 -9.18
N ARG A 53 -0.29 -13.30 -9.33
CA ARG A 53 -1.17 -12.47 -10.16
C ARG A 53 -1.83 -11.35 -9.37
N THR A 54 -1.15 -10.77 -8.39
CA THR A 54 -1.73 -9.65 -7.62
C THR A 54 -2.09 -8.46 -8.50
N GLY A 55 -2.93 -7.56 -7.99
CA GLY A 55 -3.21 -6.29 -8.64
C GLY A 55 -3.49 -5.20 -7.62
N GLN A 56 -3.84 -4.01 -8.10
CA GLN A 56 -4.06 -2.86 -7.24
C GLN A 56 -5.06 -1.87 -7.80
N TRP A 57 -5.87 -1.31 -6.90
CA TRP A 57 -6.60 -0.08 -7.15
C TRP A 57 -5.67 1.12 -6.93
N VAL A 58 -5.60 2.00 -7.92
CA VAL A 58 -4.80 3.24 -7.86
C VAL A 58 -5.70 4.44 -7.65
N ILE A 59 -5.49 5.11 -6.52
CA ILE A 59 -6.25 6.29 -6.07
C ILE A 59 -5.30 7.49 -6.14
N ARG A 60 -5.62 8.47 -6.98
CA ARG A 60 -4.87 9.73 -7.06
C ARG A 60 -5.55 10.76 -6.17
N THR A 61 -4.73 11.53 -5.45
CA THR A 61 -5.16 12.58 -4.54
C THR A 61 -4.14 13.72 -4.55
N ASN A 62 -4.32 14.73 -3.71
CA ASN A 62 -3.43 15.88 -3.53
C ASN A 62 -2.82 15.85 -2.12
N LEU A 63 -2.00 16.84 -1.79
CA LEU A 63 -1.35 16.94 -0.47
C LEU A 63 -2.33 17.25 0.67
N GLU A 64 -3.40 17.99 0.40
CA GLU A 64 -4.36 18.44 1.41
C GLU A 64 -5.27 17.29 1.87
N ASP A 65 -5.62 16.40 0.95
CA ASP A 65 -6.57 15.31 1.17
C ASP A 65 -5.91 13.97 1.52
N ILE A 66 -4.60 13.81 1.26
CA ILE A 66 -3.95 12.49 1.37
C ILE A 66 -4.02 11.90 2.78
N ASP A 67 -3.86 12.70 3.83
CA ASP A 67 -3.82 12.17 5.19
C ASP A 67 -5.18 11.62 5.63
N ALA A 68 -6.25 12.42 5.45
CA ALA A 68 -7.61 12.01 5.76
C ALA A 68 -8.08 10.84 4.88
N MET A 69 -7.59 10.76 3.63
CA MET A 69 -7.86 9.62 2.75
C MET A 69 -7.08 8.38 3.18
N TRP A 70 -5.82 8.55 3.57
CA TRP A 70 -4.95 7.47 4.03
C TRP A 70 -5.47 6.86 5.32
N GLU A 71 -5.89 7.66 6.29
CA GLU A 71 -6.45 7.18 7.56
C GLU A 71 -7.64 6.23 7.31
N ARG A 72 -8.61 6.66 6.49
CA ARG A 72 -9.77 5.83 6.11
C ARG A 72 -9.35 4.52 5.45
N ILE A 73 -8.44 4.58 4.48
CA ILE A 73 -7.94 3.40 3.75
C ILE A 73 -7.16 2.47 4.68
N LYS A 74 -6.32 3.02 5.55
CA LYS A 74 -5.52 2.28 6.53
C LYS A 74 -6.43 1.53 7.49
N THR A 75 -7.38 2.21 8.13
CA THR A 75 -8.35 1.58 9.04
C THR A 75 -9.13 0.46 8.35
N ALA A 76 -9.61 0.70 7.13
CA ALA A 76 -10.35 -0.30 6.36
C ALA A 76 -9.47 -1.50 5.92
N THR A 77 -8.20 -1.26 5.62
CA THR A 77 -7.21 -2.31 5.28
C THR A 77 -6.93 -3.18 6.49
N GLU A 78 -6.62 -2.57 7.63
CA GLU A 78 -6.31 -3.28 8.88
C GLU A 78 -7.49 -4.14 9.35
N ALA A 79 -8.72 -3.62 9.19
CA ALA A 79 -9.97 -4.33 9.47
C ALA A 79 -10.31 -5.43 8.44
N GLY A 80 -9.51 -5.63 7.39
CA GLY A 80 -9.73 -6.65 6.37
C GLY A 80 -10.87 -6.36 5.38
N LYS A 81 -11.41 -5.13 5.38
CA LYS A 81 -12.46 -4.72 4.44
C LYS A 81 -11.92 -4.45 3.04
N LEU A 82 -10.67 -4.01 2.94
CA LEU A 82 -10.00 -3.83 1.65
C LEU A 82 -9.18 -5.09 1.29
N GLY A 83 -8.15 -4.92 0.48
CA GLY A 83 -7.23 -6.00 0.14
C GLY A 83 -6.20 -6.28 1.24
N TYR A 84 -5.17 -7.08 0.93
CA TYR A 84 -4.22 -7.56 1.95
C TYR A 84 -3.23 -6.48 2.42
N LYS A 85 -3.05 -5.41 1.63
CA LYS A 85 -2.11 -4.33 1.90
C LYS A 85 -2.51 -3.05 1.18
N SER A 86 -2.25 -1.90 1.80
CA SER A 86 -2.36 -0.59 1.17
C SER A 86 -1.07 0.20 1.35
N LYS A 87 -0.77 1.10 0.42
CA LYS A 87 0.42 1.95 0.47
C LYS A 87 0.10 3.37 0.05
N ALA A 88 0.63 4.36 0.76
CA ALA A 88 0.56 5.77 0.38
C ALA A 88 1.95 6.30 0.02
N ALA A 89 2.07 6.95 -1.14
CA ALA A 89 3.28 7.64 -1.55
C ALA A 89 3.30 9.05 -0.96
N SER A 90 4.32 9.35 -0.16
CA SER A 90 4.49 10.66 0.46
C SER A 90 4.97 11.73 -0.52
N VAL A 91 5.67 11.33 -1.58
CA VAL A 91 6.06 12.19 -2.71
C VAL A 91 6.00 11.35 -4.00
N SER A 92 5.37 11.88 -5.04
CA SER A 92 5.40 11.22 -6.36
C SER A 92 6.83 11.15 -6.89
N ARG A 93 7.32 9.95 -7.20
CA ARG A 93 8.58 9.75 -7.93
C ARG A 93 8.51 10.20 -9.40
N MET A 94 7.34 10.57 -9.92
CA MET A 94 7.20 11.08 -11.28
C MET A 94 7.55 12.58 -11.31
N GLY A 95 8.64 12.91 -12.01
CA GLY A 95 9.26 14.23 -12.03
C GLY A 95 8.38 15.42 -12.42
N LYS A 96 8.95 16.62 -12.15
CA LYS A 96 8.56 18.03 -12.43
C LYS A 96 7.11 18.49 -12.18
N ASN A 97 6.11 17.61 -12.07
CA ASN A 97 4.74 17.94 -11.66
C ASN A 97 4.38 17.21 -10.35
N ALA A 98 5.12 17.55 -9.28
CA ALA A 98 5.16 16.90 -7.98
C ALA A 98 3.92 17.07 -7.08
N SER A 99 2.78 17.51 -7.63
CA SER A 99 1.55 17.78 -6.86
C SER A 99 0.68 16.54 -6.66
N GLY A 100 0.82 15.51 -7.51
CA GLY A 100 0.05 14.28 -7.37
C GLY A 100 0.52 13.45 -6.17
N ARG A 101 -0.42 13.10 -5.30
CA ARG A 101 -0.28 12.08 -4.27
C ARG A 101 -1.04 10.83 -4.70
N MET A 102 -0.60 9.65 -4.24
CA MET A 102 -1.19 8.39 -4.68
C MET A 102 -1.25 7.38 -3.56
N ILE A 103 -2.37 6.67 -3.50
CA ILE A 103 -2.59 5.54 -2.61
C ILE A 103 -2.90 4.31 -3.47
N CYS A 104 -2.26 3.19 -3.17
CA CYS A 104 -2.50 1.90 -3.82
C CYS A 104 -3.10 0.93 -2.82
N VAL A 105 -4.17 0.23 -3.21
CA VAL A 105 -4.81 -0.84 -2.42
C VAL A 105 -4.66 -2.14 -3.17
N ARG A 106 -3.94 -3.10 -2.57
CA ARG A 106 -3.49 -4.34 -3.20
C ARG A 106 -4.50 -5.47 -3.03
N THR A 107 -4.96 -6.07 -4.11
CA THR A 107 -5.78 -7.30 -4.08
C THR A 107 -4.88 -8.53 -4.23
N TYR A 108 -5.30 -9.66 -3.66
CA TYR A 108 -4.46 -10.84 -3.53
C TYR A 108 -4.30 -11.61 -4.86
N ASP A 109 -5.31 -11.57 -5.73
CA ASP A 109 -5.29 -12.12 -7.08
C ASP A 109 -6.15 -11.21 -7.97
N ALA A 110 -5.67 -10.93 -9.18
CA ALA A 110 -6.35 -10.08 -10.15
C ALA A 110 -7.34 -10.86 -11.02
N ASP A 111 -7.30 -12.19 -11.01
CA ASP A 111 -8.30 -13.04 -11.66
C ASP A 111 -9.52 -13.32 -10.76
N ASP A 112 -9.40 -13.12 -9.45
CA ASP A 112 -10.56 -13.14 -8.55
C ASP A 112 -11.37 -11.85 -8.68
N GLN A 113 -12.22 -11.80 -9.71
CA GLN A 113 -13.08 -10.64 -9.96
C GLN A 113 -14.03 -10.35 -8.79
N ALA A 114 -14.43 -11.37 -8.02
CA ALA A 114 -15.32 -11.18 -6.88
C ALA A 114 -14.61 -10.39 -5.77
N ASP A 115 -13.34 -10.72 -5.46
CA ASP A 115 -12.55 -9.93 -4.51
C ASP A 115 -12.23 -8.52 -5.04
N VAL A 116 -11.89 -8.40 -6.33
CA VAL A 116 -11.60 -7.10 -6.95
C VAL A 116 -12.79 -6.16 -6.87
N GLU A 117 -14.00 -6.64 -7.18
CA GLU A 117 -15.25 -5.89 -7.05
C GLU A 117 -15.63 -5.61 -5.59
N ARG A 118 -15.45 -6.59 -4.69
CA ARG A 118 -15.66 -6.41 -3.25
C ARG A 118 -14.80 -5.26 -2.70
N VAL A 119 -13.52 -5.21 -3.08
CA VAL A 119 -12.61 -4.14 -2.66
C VAL A 119 -13.03 -2.80 -3.28
N LEU A 120 -13.47 -2.77 -4.53
CA LEU A 120 -13.98 -1.54 -5.15
C LEU A 120 -15.19 -1.00 -4.39
N ASN A 121 -16.16 -1.85 -4.05
CA ASN A 121 -17.36 -1.45 -3.31
C ASN A 121 -17.00 -0.93 -1.92
N ALA A 122 -16.10 -1.63 -1.20
CA ALA A 122 -15.62 -1.18 0.10
C ALA A 122 -14.89 0.18 0.03
N LEU A 123 -14.15 0.47 -1.06
CA LEU A 123 -13.57 1.79 -1.29
C LEU A 123 -14.65 2.87 -1.48
N ARG A 124 -15.76 2.55 -2.16
CA ARG A 124 -16.89 3.49 -2.30
C ARG A 124 -17.58 3.76 -0.97
N GLU A 125 -17.80 2.72 -0.17
CA GLU A 125 -18.46 2.82 1.14
C GLU A 125 -17.71 3.74 2.12
N ILE A 126 -16.37 3.80 2.04
CA ILE A 126 -15.56 4.71 2.86
C ILE A 126 -15.37 6.10 2.22
N GLY A 127 -16.11 6.40 1.15
CA GLY A 127 -16.12 7.71 0.49
C GLY A 127 -14.94 7.95 -0.44
N ILE A 128 -14.35 6.91 -1.04
CA ILE A 128 -13.40 7.08 -2.16
C ILE A 128 -14.18 7.14 -3.47
N GLU A 129 -14.35 8.34 -3.98
CA GLU A 129 -15.16 8.64 -5.17
C GLU A 129 -14.32 8.81 -6.44
N GLY A 130 -14.98 9.07 -7.58
CA GLY A 130 -14.30 9.33 -8.86
C GLY A 130 -13.83 8.07 -9.61
N LYS A 131 -13.14 8.24 -10.74
CA LYS A 131 -12.70 7.13 -11.58
C LYS A 131 -11.47 6.44 -10.97
N LEU A 132 -11.68 5.26 -10.39
CA LEU A 132 -10.61 4.39 -9.90
C LEU A 132 -10.10 3.51 -11.03
N ARG A 133 -8.78 3.35 -11.11
CA ARG A 133 -8.13 2.47 -12.10
C ARG A 133 -7.62 1.24 -11.37
N TYR A 134 -7.89 0.09 -11.94
CA TYR A 134 -7.29 -1.17 -11.52
C TYR A 134 -6.10 -1.48 -12.42
N GLU A 135 -4.97 -1.85 -11.82
CA GLU A 135 -3.74 -2.23 -12.49
C GLU A 135 -3.35 -3.64 -12.03
N ARG A 136 -3.11 -4.54 -12.99
CA ARG A 136 -2.60 -5.88 -12.70
C ARG A 136 -1.09 -5.80 -12.62
N ASP A 137 -0.48 -6.52 -11.69
CA ASP A 137 0.96 -6.70 -11.73
C ASP A 137 1.28 -7.58 -12.94
N VAL A 138 2.12 -7.08 -13.84
CA VAL A 138 2.70 -7.90 -14.90
C VAL A 138 3.81 -8.74 -14.27
N GLU A 139 3.80 -10.06 -14.52
CA GLU A 139 4.97 -10.90 -14.23
C GLU A 139 6.18 -10.28 -14.93
N ALA A 140 7.19 -9.93 -14.15
CA ALA A 140 8.47 -9.42 -14.63
C ALA A 140 9.39 -10.56 -15.08
#